data_AF-A0A538CHR6-F1
#
_entry.id   AF-A0A538CHR6-F1
#
_cell.length_a   1.000
_cell.length_b   1.000
_cell.length_c   1.000
_cell.angle_alpha   90.00
_cell.angle_beta   90.00
_cell.angle_gamma   90.00
#
_symmetry.space_group_name_H-M   'P 1'
#
loop_
_entity.id
_entity.type
_entity.pdbx_description
1 polymer ?
#
loop_
_entity_poly.entity_id
_entity_poly.type
_entity_poly.pdbx_seq_one_letter_code
_entity_poly.pdbx_strand_id
1 'polypeptide(L)'
;LALGRHARLIPELEELVAREPLRERPRAQLMLALYRSGRQADALELYRRTRETLSDELGIEPSLELQELERRMLQHDPALERARAPAREAGDGEPVPLARRPQFLVLAALVLAAVAAVIAAVALTGGGSSGTSGSGSGELRSFVDKLENFLGQSHDGRLAVAAAVAGAFDCKLTPQAALARLDRVQRNRQSLLQQAAALSVPNTQDALNASDLLYKSVHASFTADGHYSDWLAGRKRCGPPDSSADLKAARAADLTATRTKRMFVTAFNPLASRLHERVWSADEF
;
A
#
# COMPACT_ATOMS: atom_id res chain seq x y z
N LEU A 1 14.10 -14.12 6.59
CA LEU A 1 12.71 -14.14 6.07
C LEU A 1 12.08 -15.54 6.01
N ALA A 2 12.75 -16.59 5.56
CA ALA A 2 12.13 -17.92 5.41
C ALA A 2 11.63 -18.57 6.72
N LEU A 3 12.09 -18.12 7.89
CA LEU A 3 11.82 -18.72 9.20
C LEU A 3 10.69 -18.05 9.99
N GLY A 4 9.83 -17.23 9.38
CA GLY A 4 8.71 -16.57 10.09
C GLY A 4 9.10 -15.36 10.96
N ARG A 5 10.39 -15.13 11.21
CA ARG A 5 10.91 -14.05 12.08
C ARG A 5 11.12 -12.74 11.31
N HIS A 6 10.08 -12.25 10.65
CA HIS A 6 10.17 -11.10 9.73
C HIS A 6 10.40 -9.78 10.47
N ALA A 7 9.66 -9.54 11.56
CA ALA A 7 9.73 -8.31 12.34
C ALA A 7 11.11 -8.04 12.95
N ARG A 8 11.84 -9.11 13.33
CA ARG A 8 13.18 -9.00 13.94
C ARG A 8 14.29 -8.66 12.96
N LEU A 9 14.04 -8.73 11.65
CA LEU A 9 15.03 -8.44 10.61
C LEU A 9 14.86 -7.05 10.00
N ILE A 10 13.80 -6.33 10.39
CA ILE A 10 13.47 -5.02 9.81
C ILE A 10 14.60 -4.01 10.09
N PRO A 11 15.10 -3.83 11.33
CA PRO A 11 16.14 -2.84 11.59
C PRO A 11 17.44 -3.10 10.80
N GLU A 12 17.87 -4.36 10.70
CA GLU A 12 19.08 -4.73 9.97
C GLU A 12 18.91 -4.53 8.46
N LEU A 13 17.70 -4.79 7.94
CA LEU A 13 17.37 -4.54 6.53
C LEU A 13 17.25 -3.05 6.23
N GLU A 14 16.72 -2.23 7.14
CA GLU A 14 16.71 -0.76 7.03
C GLU A 14 18.14 -0.20 6.95
N GLU A 15 19.02 -0.65 7.84
CA GLU A 15 20.44 -0.25 7.82
C GLU A 15 21.14 -0.68 6.52
N LEU A 16 20.86 -1.89 6.04
CA LEU A 16 21.44 -2.38 4.78
C LEU A 16 20.94 -1.58 3.57
N VAL A 17 19.65 -1.26 3.51
CA VAL A 17 19.07 -0.42 2.45
C VAL A 17 19.66 1.00 2.48
N ALA A 18 19.88 1.57 3.66
CA ALA A 18 20.51 2.87 3.82
C ALA A 18 21.97 2.88 3.34
N ARG A 19 22.72 1.81 3.60
CA ARG A 19 24.11 1.66 3.10
C ARG A 19 24.20 1.36 1.60
N GLU A 20 23.19 0.70 1.05
CA GLU A 20 23.20 0.24 -0.34
C GLU A 20 21.96 0.75 -1.11
N PRO A 21 21.87 2.07 -1.37
CA PRO A 21 20.66 2.71 -1.87
C PRO A 21 20.30 2.37 -3.33
N LEU A 22 21.15 1.67 -4.08
CA LEU A 22 20.82 1.23 -5.46
C LEU A 22 20.57 -0.28 -5.56
N ARG A 23 20.73 -1.04 -4.46
CA ARG A 23 20.47 -2.48 -4.49
C ARG A 23 19.00 -2.79 -4.23
N GLU A 24 18.37 -3.43 -5.20
CA GLU A 24 16.95 -3.81 -5.12
C GLU A 24 16.69 -5.03 -4.24
N ARG A 25 17.64 -5.97 -4.13
CA ARG A 25 17.44 -7.21 -3.36
C ARG A 25 17.22 -6.97 -1.85
N PRO A 26 18.02 -6.15 -1.14
CA PRO A 26 17.72 -5.79 0.25
C PRO A 26 16.38 -5.08 0.41
N ARG A 27 15.99 -4.25 -0.57
CA ARG A 27 14.70 -3.56 -0.57
C ARG A 27 13.53 -4.52 -0.71
N ALA A 28 13.59 -5.46 -1.65
CA ALA A 28 12.59 -6.50 -1.81
C ALA A 28 12.41 -7.32 -0.52
N GLN A 29 13.51 -7.61 0.17
CA GLN A 29 13.49 -8.30 1.46
C GLN A 29 12.84 -7.45 2.57
N LEU A 30 13.18 -6.16 2.64
CA LEU A 30 12.58 -5.23 3.59
C LEU A 30 11.08 -5.04 3.32
N MET A 31 10.69 -4.82 2.06
CA MET A 31 9.28 -4.76 1.63
C MET A 31 8.53 -6.01 2.08
N LEU A 32 9.07 -7.21 1.83
CA LEU A 32 8.45 -8.47 2.26
C LEU A 32 8.41 -8.61 3.79
N ALA A 33 9.43 -8.13 4.51
CA ALA A 33 9.47 -8.16 5.96
C ALA A 33 8.39 -7.27 6.59
N LEU A 34 8.27 -6.05 6.07
CA LEU A 34 7.27 -5.05 6.47
C LEU A 34 5.87 -5.58 6.18
N TYR A 35 5.62 -6.05 4.96
CA TYR A 35 4.34 -6.63 4.54
C TYR A 35 3.89 -7.77 5.48
N ARG A 36 4.77 -8.76 5.71
CA ARG A 36 4.47 -9.90 6.61
C ARG A 36 4.33 -9.53 8.08
N SER A 37 4.76 -8.33 8.46
CA SER A 37 4.59 -7.79 9.82
C SER A 37 3.33 -6.93 9.93
N GLY A 38 2.44 -6.96 8.93
CA GLY A 38 1.23 -6.14 8.87
C GLY A 38 1.47 -4.68 8.47
N ARG A 39 2.70 -4.32 8.07
CA ARG A 39 3.11 -2.96 7.68
C ARG A 39 3.15 -2.81 6.16
N GLN A 40 2.04 -3.14 5.49
CA GLN A 40 1.94 -3.09 4.02
C GLN A 40 2.13 -1.67 3.46
N ALA A 41 1.58 -0.65 4.13
CA ALA A 41 1.75 0.74 3.72
C ALA A 41 3.24 1.12 3.67
N ASP A 42 4.01 0.76 4.71
CA ASP A 42 5.46 1.00 4.75
C ASP A 42 6.20 0.23 3.65
N ALA A 43 5.76 -0.99 3.32
CA ALA A 43 6.34 -1.77 2.23
C ALA A 43 6.13 -1.10 0.85
N LEU A 44 4.93 -0.56 0.59
CA LEU A 44 4.61 0.13 -0.66
C LEU A 44 5.28 1.51 -0.75
N GLU A 45 5.39 2.23 0.37
CA GLU A 45 6.13 3.49 0.44
C GLU A 45 7.63 3.27 0.16
N LEU A 46 8.21 2.19 0.69
CA LEU A 46 9.60 1.82 0.37
C LEU A 46 9.80 1.55 -1.12
N TYR A 47 8.84 0.91 -1.78
CA TYR A 47 8.88 0.71 -3.24
C TYR A 47 8.85 2.04 -3.99
N ARG A 48 7.93 2.95 -3.63
CA ARG A 48 7.82 4.27 -4.26
C ARG A 48 9.14 5.05 -4.18
N ARG A 49 9.73 5.13 -2.98
CA ARG A 49 11.05 5.76 -2.78
C ARG A 49 12.16 5.09 -3.58
N THR A 50 12.11 3.76 -3.69
CA THR A 50 13.06 3.00 -4.51
C THR A 50 12.95 3.38 -5.98
N ARG A 51 11.72 3.45 -6.51
CA ARG A 51 11.47 3.86 -7.89
C ARG A 51 11.99 5.26 -8.17
N GLU A 52 11.73 6.20 -7.27
CA GLU A 52 12.26 7.57 -7.34
C GLU A 52 13.78 7.57 -7.34
N THR A 53 14.42 6.87 -6.39
CA THR A 53 15.89 6.78 -6.32
C THR A 53 16.52 6.18 -7.59
N LEU A 54 15.96 5.09 -8.13
CA LEU A 54 16.48 4.44 -9.34
C LEU A 54 16.28 5.31 -10.60
N SER A 55 15.14 6.00 -10.68
CA SER A 55 14.86 6.95 -11.75
C SER A 55 15.83 8.12 -11.69
N ASP A 56 16.03 8.72 -10.51
CA ASP A 56 16.82 9.93 -10.34
C ASP A 56 18.33 9.66 -10.48
N GLU A 57 18.83 8.55 -9.91
CA GLU A 57 20.27 8.26 -9.88
C GLU A 57 20.74 7.49 -11.12
N LEU A 58 19.89 6.64 -11.71
CA LEU A 58 20.27 5.74 -12.80
C LEU A 58 19.43 5.89 -14.07
N GLY A 59 18.31 6.61 -14.03
CA GLY A 59 17.39 6.74 -15.17
C GLY A 59 16.69 5.44 -15.55
N ILE A 60 16.56 4.50 -14.60
CA ILE A 60 15.96 3.19 -14.84
C ILE A 60 14.73 2.97 -13.96
N GLU A 61 13.82 2.11 -14.44
CA GLU A 61 12.71 1.61 -13.63
C GLU A 61 13.16 0.43 -12.76
N PRO A 62 12.43 0.13 -11.65
CA PRO A 62 12.67 -1.06 -10.84
C PRO A 62 12.63 -2.35 -11.65
N SER A 63 13.38 -3.36 -11.23
CA SER A 63 13.36 -4.69 -11.83
C SER A 63 11.96 -5.33 -11.83
N LEU A 64 11.72 -6.21 -12.79
CA LEU A 64 10.46 -6.98 -12.87
C LEU A 64 10.14 -7.75 -11.59
N GLU A 65 11.16 -8.24 -10.88
CA GLU A 65 10.98 -8.92 -9.60
C GLU A 65 10.41 -7.99 -8.53
N LEU A 66 10.88 -6.73 -8.48
CA LEU A 66 10.41 -5.74 -7.52
C LEU A 66 9.01 -5.23 -7.88
N GLN A 67 8.74 -4.99 -9.17
CA GLN A 67 7.40 -4.63 -9.67
C GLN A 67 6.38 -5.73 -9.38
N GLU A 68 6.76 -7.00 -9.59
CA GLU A 68 5.90 -8.14 -9.30
C GLU A 68 5.64 -8.30 -7.80
N LEU A 69 6.63 -8.00 -6.95
CA LEU A 69 6.46 -8.00 -5.49
C LEU A 69 5.44 -6.93 -5.05
N GLU A 70 5.55 -5.70 -5.55
CA GLU A 70 4.57 -4.63 -5.33
C GLU A 70 3.17 -5.08 -5.76
N ARG A 71 3.04 -5.62 -6.98
CA ARG A 71 1.77 -6.12 -7.52
C ARG A 71 1.14 -7.18 -6.61
N ARG A 72 1.93 -8.15 -6.14
CA ARG A 72 1.45 -9.21 -5.23
C ARG A 72 1.05 -8.65 -3.87
N MET A 73 1.74 -7.64 -3.36
CA MET A 73 1.38 -6.97 -2.11
C MET A 73 0.04 -6.25 -2.25
N LEU A 74 -0.15 -5.48 -3.33
CA LEU A 74 -1.41 -4.79 -3.64
C LEU A 74 -2.60 -5.76 -3.78
N GLN A 75 -2.34 -6.96 -4.30
CA GLN A 75 -3.36 -8.01 -4.47
C GLN A 75 -3.57 -8.90 -3.24
N HIS A 76 -2.82 -8.70 -2.16
CA HIS A 76 -2.81 -9.57 -0.99
C HIS A 76 -2.60 -11.04 -1.35
N ASP A 77 -1.66 -11.29 -2.26
CA ASP A 77 -1.39 -12.64 -2.74
C ASP A 77 -1.05 -13.57 -1.55
N PRO A 78 -1.85 -14.63 -1.30
CA PRO A 78 -1.61 -15.57 -0.21
C PRO A 78 -0.23 -16.29 -0.29
N ALA A 79 0.42 -16.28 -1.46
CA ALA A 79 1.79 -16.75 -1.62
C ALA A 79 2.82 -15.88 -0.87
N LEU A 80 2.51 -14.60 -0.62
CA LEU A 80 3.35 -13.72 0.18
C LEU A 80 3.27 -14.03 1.66
N GLU A 81 2.17 -14.57 2.17
CA GLU A 81 2.04 -14.94 3.59
C GLU A 81 2.68 -16.29 3.91
N ARG A 82 2.67 -17.23 2.95
CA ARG A 82 3.34 -18.52 3.13
C ARG A 82 4.86 -18.34 3.13
N ALA A 83 5.50 -18.70 4.24
CA ALA A 83 6.93 -19.00 4.20
C ALA A 83 7.11 -20.16 3.21
N ARG A 84 7.74 -19.91 2.06
CA ARG A 84 8.13 -20.99 1.14
C ARG A 84 9.04 -21.92 1.94
N ALA A 85 8.51 -23.07 2.35
CA ALA A 85 9.33 -24.18 2.82
C ALA A 85 10.29 -24.51 1.67
N PRO A 86 11.58 -24.77 1.95
CA PRO A 86 12.47 -25.24 0.90
C PRO A 86 11.82 -26.48 0.30
N ALA A 87 11.64 -26.48 -1.03
CA ALA A 87 11.30 -27.68 -1.75
C ALA A 87 12.40 -28.70 -1.41
N ARG A 88 12.04 -29.73 -0.63
CA ARG A 88 12.84 -30.95 -0.58
C ARG A 88 12.67 -31.59 -1.96
N GLU A 89 13.60 -31.28 -2.85
CA GLU A 89 13.86 -32.15 -3.99
C GLU A 89 14.36 -33.48 -3.42
N ALA A 90 13.56 -34.52 -3.61
CA ALA A 90 13.91 -35.88 -3.27
C ALA A 90 14.50 -36.55 -4.52
N GLY A 91 15.78 -36.94 -4.44
CA GLY A 91 16.50 -37.93 -5.26
C GLY A 91 16.70 -37.59 -6.74
N ASP A 92 17.86 -37.75 -7.37
CA ASP A 92 19.08 -38.49 -7.04
C ASP A 92 20.28 -37.84 -7.74
N GLY A 93 21.40 -37.76 -7.04
CA GLY A 93 22.68 -37.28 -7.59
C GLY A 93 23.71 -37.09 -6.47
N GLU A 94 24.78 -37.87 -6.52
CA GLU A 94 25.83 -38.05 -5.51
C GLU A 94 26.41 -36.79 -4.84
N PRO A 95 26.94 -36.93 -3.59
CA PRO A 95 27.58 -35.85 -2.87
C PRO A 95 29.03 -35.62 -3.34
N VAL A 96 29.30 -34.45 -3.94
CA VAL A 96 30.68 -33.98 -4.17
C VAL A 96 31.22 -33.34 -2.87
N PRO A 97 32.38 -33.77 -2.35
CA PRO A 97 32.91 -33.30 -1.08
C PRO A 97 33.47 -31.86 -1.17
N LEU A 98 33.05 -31.02 -0.22
CA LEU A 98 33.57 -29.68 0.04
C LEU A 98 35.01 -29.75 0.56
N ALA A 99 35.94 -29.17 -0.19
CA ALA A 99 37.30 -28.87 0.29
C ALA A 99 37.27 -27.71 1.28
N ARG A 100 37.91 -27.93 2.43
CA ARG A 100 37.99 -27.03 3.60
C ARG A 100 39.34 -26.29 3.62
N ARG A 101 39.27 -24.98 3.96
CA ARG A 101 40.16 -24.18 4.86
C ARG A 101 41.56 -23.73 4.34
N PRO A 102 42.28 -22.78 5.03
CA PRO A 102 41.90 -21.82 6.10
C PRO A 102 42.44 -20.36 5.97
N GLN A 103 41.78 -19.44 6.68
CA GLN A 103 42.25 -18.37 7.57
C GLN A 103 43.68 -17.79 7.45
N PHE A 104 43.80 -16.45 7.29
CA PHE A 104 44.79 -15.64 8.01
C PHE A 104 44.22 -14.24 8.35
N LEU A 105 44.13 -13.97 9.65
CA LEU A 105 44.10 -12.63 10.24
C LEU A 105 45.53 -12.11 10.29
N VAL A 106 45.80 -10.90 9.79
CA VAL A 106 46.87 -10.04 10.31
C VAL A 106 46.35 -8.61 10.43
N LEU A 107 46.31 -8.14 11.67
CA LEU A 107 46.09 -6.78 12.13
C LEU A 107 47.36 -5.93 11.96
N ALA A 108 47.22 -4.67 11.54
CA ALA A 108 47.97 -3.47 11.99
C ALA A 108 47.44 -2.24 11.19
N ALA A 109 46.61 -1.34 11.77
CA ALA A 109 46.98 -0.10 12.50
C ALA A 109 47.71 0.93 11.59
N LEU A 110 47.31 2.20 11.38
CA LEU A 110 46.89 3.34 12.24
C LEU A 110 46.17 4.38 11.33
N VAL A 111 45.05 5.04 11.65
CA VAL A 111 44.79 6.14 12.62
C VAL A 111 45.56 7.45 12.33
N LEU A 112 44.91 8.46 11.71
CA LEU A 112 44.65 9.85 12.21
C LEU A 112 44.42 10.92 11.13
N ALA A 113 43.55 11.88 11.48
CA ALA A 113 43.29 13.23 10.94
C ALA A 113 42.39 13.32 9.68
N ALA A 114 41.31 14.12 9.62
CA ALA A 114 40.89 15.24 10.44
C ALA A 114 39.36 15.46 10.41
N VAL A 115 38.79 15.69 11.59
CA VAL A 115 37.55 16.46 11.79
C VAL A 115 37.95 17.73 12.54
N ALA A 116 37.37 18.85 12.13
CA ALA A 116 37.20 20.14 12.83
C ALA A 116 37.90 21.36 12.19
N ALA A 117 37.13 22.09 11.37
CA ALA A 117 37.08 23.54 11.14
C ALA A 117 36.38 23.69 9.77
N VAL A 118 35.14 24.15 9.65
CA VAL A 118 34.75 25.56 9.81
C VAL A 118 33.27 25.65 10.19
N ILE A 119 32.99 26.13 11.39
CA ILE A 119 31.82 26.95 11.67
C ILE A 119 32.39 28.29 12.13
N ALA A 120 32.19 29.35 11.34
CA ALA A 120 31.74 30.68 11.79
C ALA A 120 31.96 31.76 10.71
N ALA A 121 30.98 32.67 10.63
CA ALA A 121 30.84 33.85 9.76
C ALA A 121 30.34 33.51 8.34
N VAL A 122 29.11 33.83 7.95
CA VAL A 122 28.44 35.14 8.08
C VAL A 122 26.95 34.95 8.36
N ALA A 123 26.52 35.35 9.55
CA ALA A 123 25.18 35.89 9.78
C ALA A 123 25.18 37.38 9.38
N LEU A 124 23.98 37.93 9.15
CA LEU A 124 23.64 39.24 8.56
C LEU A 124 23.46 39.12 7.05
N THR A 125 22.31 38.69 6.54
CA THR A 125 21.02 39.36 6.66
C THR A 125 19.91 38.39 6.26
N GLY A 126 18.72 38.52 6.86
CA GLY A 126 17.50 37.96 6.28
C GLY A 126 16.69 37.07 7.22
N GLY A 127 16.00 37.69 8.16
CA GLY A 127 14.59 37.36 8.44
C GLY A 127 14.34 36.06 9.17
N GLY A 128 14.14 36.15 10.48
CA GLY A 128 13.52 35.09 11.24
C GLY A 128 12.12 34.74 10.72
N SER A 129 11.81 33.45 10.73
CA SER A 129 10.45 32.96 10.92
C SER A 129 10.45 31.93 12.05
N SER A 130 10.42 32.45 13.26
CA SER A 130 9.79 31.78 14.39
C SER A 130 8.29 31.70 14.10
N GLY A 131 7.82 30.50 13.79
CA GLY A 131 6.43 30.22 13.42
C GLY A 131 5.92 28.88 13.96
N THR A 132 6.35 28.47 15.15
CA THR A 132 5.72 27.37 15.87
C THR A 132 4.44 27.92 16.51
N SER A 133 3.28 27.58 15.94
CA SER A 133 1.95 27.38 16.59
C SER A 133 0.76 27.42 15.61
N GLY A 134 0.97 27.57 14.29
CA GLY A 134 -0.13 27.59 13.29
C GLY A 134 -0.16 26.42 12.29
N SER A 135 0.83 25.52 12.30
CA SER A 135 1.02 24.52 11.24
C SER A 135 0.03 23.33 11.33
N GLY A 136 -0.20 22.80 12.54
CA GLY A 136 -1.00 21.58 12.71
C GLY A 136 -2.47 21.71 12.31
N SER A 137 -3.08 22.89 12.51
CA SER A 137 -4.46 23.15 12.06
C SER A 137 -4.57 23.28 10.55
N GLY A 138 -3.56 23.85 9.89
CA GLY A 138 -3.51 23.96 8.42
C GLY A 138 -3.27 22.61 7.75
N GLU A 139 -2.37 21.80 8.30
CA GLU A 139 -2.10 20.45 7.82
C GLU A 139 -3.33 19.54 7.97
N LEU A 140 -3.99 19.58 9.15
CA LEU A 140 -5.22 18.82 9.38
C LEU A 140 -6.35 19.24 8.44
N ARG A 141 -6.51 20.54 8.18
CA ARG A 141 -7.50 21.04 7.22
C ARG A 141 -7.22 20.52 5.82
N SER A 142 -5.99 20.64 5.33
CA SER A 142 -5.62 20.09 4.02
C SER A 142 -5.86 18.58 3.93
N PHE A 143 -5.59 17.83 5.00
CA PHE A 143 -5.86 16.41 5.07
C PHE A 143 -7.36 16.11 4.96
N VAL A 144 -8.20 16.77 5.77
CA VAL A 144 -9.66 16.58 5.75
C VAL A 144 -10.26 16.97 4.41
N ASP A 145 -9.86 18.11 3.83
CA ASP A 145 -10.36 18.61 2.54
C ASP A 145 -10.09 17.61 1.40
N LYS A 146 -8.89 17.01 1.38
CA LYS A 146 -8.54 16.01 0.37
C LYS A 146 -9.31 14.70 0.58
N LEU A 147 -9.61 14.34 1.82
CA LEU A 147 -10.45 13.19 2.12
C LEU A 147 -11.90 13.41 1.68
N GLU A 148 -12.50 14.60 1.86
CA GLU A 148 -13.85 14.88 1.39
C GLU A 148 -14.03 14.57 -0.11
N ASN A 149 -13.10 15.01 -0.95
CA ASN A 149 -13.12 14.70 -2.39
C ASN A 149 -13.01 13.18 -2.65
N PHE A 150 -12.19 12.49 -1.87
CA PHE A 150 -12.06 11.04 -1.95
C PHE A 150 -13.37 10.32 -1.60
N LEU A 151 -14.04 10.77 -0.53
CA LEU A 151 -15.29 10.18 -0.04
C LEU A 151 -16.42 10.36 -1.06
N GLY A 152 -16.51 11.52 -1.71
CA GLY A 152 -17.44 11.76 -2.82
C GLY A 152 -17.22 10.78 -3.99
N GLN A 153 -15.98 10.62 -4.45
CA GLN A 153 -15.69 9.69 -5.54
C GLN A 153 -15.93 8.21 -5.16
N SER A 154 -15.68 7.85 -3.89
CA SER A 154 -15.97 6.52 -3.37
C SER A 154 -17.47 6.22 -3.34
N HIS A 155 -18.28 7.20 -2.92
CA HIS A 155 -19.75 7.15 -2.95
C HIS A 155 -20.28 6.91 -4.38
N ASP A 156 -19.83 7.73 -5.33
CA ASP A 156 -20.25 7.62 -6.73
C ASP A 156 -19.84 6.27 -7.33
N GLY A 157 -18.64 5.79 -7.02
CA GLY A 157 -18.17 4.48 -7.43
C GLY A 157 -19.05 3.34 -6.90
N ARG A 158 -19.50 3.41 -5.65
CA ARG A 158 -20.43 2.44 -5.05
C ARG A 158 -21.77 2.43 -5.78
N LEU A 159 -22.34 3.61 -6.03
CA LEU A 159 -23.60 3.72 -6.78
C LEU A 159 -23.47 3.16 -8.21
N ALA A 160 -22.34 3.42 -8.87
CA ALA A 160 -22.06 2.90 -10.20
C ALA A 160 -21.95 1.36 -10.22
N VAL A 161 -21.29 0.75 -9.24
CA VAL A 161 -21.22 -0.72 -9.09
C VAL A 161 -22.60 -1.29 -8.84
N ALA A 162 -23.35 -0.74 -7.88
CA ALA A 162 -24.70 -1.19 -7.56
C ALA A 162 -25.62 -1.11 -8.79
N ALA A 163 -25.58 0.00 -9.53
CA ALA A 163 -26.35 0.19 -10.76
C ALA A 163 -25.94 -0.78 -11.89
N ALA A 164 -24.65 -1.11 -12.01
CA ALA A 164 -24.17 -2.05 -13.01
C ALA A 164 -24.57 -3.49 -12.69
N VAL A 165 -24.42 -3.92 -11.43
CA VAL A 165 -24.85 -5.25 -10.96
C VAL A 165 -26.36 -5.41 -11.07
N ALA A 166 -27.14 -4.43 -10.58
CA ALA A 166 -28.60 -4.44 -10.70
C ALA A 166 -29.05 -4.37 -12.17
N GLY A 167 -28.36 -3.59 -13.01
CA GLY A 167 -28.65 -3.53 -14.44
C GLY A 167 -28.44 -4.86 -15.16
N ALA A 168 -27.38 -5.61 -14.82
CA ALA A 168 -27.15 -6.94 -15.34
C ALA A 168 -28.18 -7.96 -14.81
N PHE A 169 -28.64 -7.79 -13.57
CA PHE A 169 -29.71 -8.59 -12.97
C PHE A 169 -31.06 -8.38 -13.66
N ASP A 170 -31.49 -7.12 -13.78
CA ASP A 170 -32.77 -6.71 -14.36
C ASP A 170 -32.81 -6.77 -15.90
N CYS A 171 -31.73 -7.23 -16.54
CA CYS A 171 -31.56 -7.19 -17.99
C CYS A 171 -31.63 -5.79 -18.62
N LYS A 172 -31.43 -4.73 -17.83
CA LYS A 172 -31.25 -3.34 -18.32
C LYS A 172 -29.86 -3.14 -18.95
N LEU A 173 -28.90 -3.98 -18.60
CA LEU A 173 -27.55 -4.03 -19.18
C LEU A 173 -27.21 -5.45 -19.60
N THR A 174 -26.45 -5.58 -20.68
CA THR A 174 -25.76 -6.83 -20.98
C THR A 174 -24.62 -7.04 -19.97
N PRO A 175 -24.18 -8.29 -19.72
CA PRO A 175 -23.04 -8.55 -18.85
C PRO A 175 -21.78 -7.76 -19.27
N GLN A 176 -21.51 -7.66 -20.57
CA GLN A 176 -20.37 -6.89 -21.10
C GLN A 176 -20.51 -5.39 -20.84
N ALA A 177 -21.71 -4.83 -20.98
CA ALA A 177 -21.96 -3.42 -20.69
C ALA A 177 -21.82 -3.11 -19.20
N ALA A 178 -22.29 -4.02 -18.32
CA ALA A 178 -22.11 -3.91 -16.88
C ALA A 178 -20.62 -4.02 -16.50
N LEU A 179 -19.89 -4.99 -17.06
CA LEU A 179 -18.46 -5.16 -16.86
C LEU A 179 -17.68 -3.91 -17.25
N ALA A 180 -17.97 -3.32 -18.42
CA ALA A 180 -17.33 -2.08 -18.85
C ALA A 180 -17.61 -0.88 -17.92
N ARG A 181 -18.72 -0.88 -17.17
CA ARG A 181 -18.97 0.11 -16.11
C ARG A 181 -18.12 -0.17 -14.89
N LEU A 182 -18.02 -1.43 -14.45
CA LEU A 182 -17.16 -1.82 -13.33
C LEU A 182 -15.69 -1.51 -13.60
N ASP A 183 -15.21 -1.77 -14.81
CA ASP A 183 -13.83 -1.45 -15.21
C ASP A 183 -13.50 0.04 -15.06
N ARG A 184 -14.46 0.93 -15.34
CA ARG A 184 -14.28 2.37 -15.11
C ARG A 184 -14.20 2.69 -13.62
N VAL A 185 -15.04 2.07 -12.80
CA VAL A 185 -15.00 2.25 -11.34
C VAL A 185 -13.66 1.75 -10.78
N GLN A 186 -13.19 0.59 -11.20
CA GLN A 186 -11.92 0.02 -10.76
C GLN A 186 -10.73 0.92 -11.13
N ARG A 187 -10.66 1.42 -12.37
CA ARG A 187 -9.61 2.39 -12.77
C ARG A 187 -9.66 3.67 -11.95
N ASN A 188 -10.84 4.21 -11.71
CA ASN A 188 -11.01 5.40 -10.87
C ASN A 188 -10.52 5.11 -9.43
N ARG A 189 -10.88 3.96 -8.86
CA ARG A 189 -10.43 3.54 -7.51
C ARG A 189 -8.92 3.32 -7.43
N GLN A 190 -8.30 2.82 -8.49
CA GLN A 190 -6.85 2.69 -8.55
C GLN A 190 -6.16 4.06 -8.55
N SER A 191 -6.70 5.04 -9.29
CA SER A 191 -6.23 6.43 -9.21
C SER A 191 -6.42 7.03 -7.81
N LEU A 192 -7.56 6.76 -7.16
CA LEU A 192 -7.84 7.18 -5.80
C LEU A 192 -6.82 6.62 -4.80
N LEU A 193 -6.46 5.34 -4.89
CA LEU A 193 -5.42 4.74 -4.03
C LEU A 193 -4.06 5.43 -4.19
N GLN A 194 -3.69 5.78 -5.42
CA GLN A 194 -2.46 6.52 -5.70
C GLN A 194 -2.51 7.94 -5.08
N GLN A 195 -3.64 8.63 -5.21
CA GLN A 195 -3.84 9.95 -4.60
C GLN A 195 -3.81 9.87 -3.07
N ALA A 196 -4.44 8.85 -2.48
CA ALA A 196 -4.46 8.63 -1.04
C ALA A 196 -3.06 8.34 -0.49
N ALA A 197 -2.24 7.57 -1.22
CA ALA A 197 -0.85 7.31 -0.85
C ALA A 197 0.03 8.56 -0.89
N ALA A 198 -0.33 9.57 -1.69
CA ALA A 198 0.38 10.85 -1.78
C ALA A 198 -0.11 11.89 -0.74
N LEU A 199 -1.07 11.56 0.11
CA LEU A 199 -1.56 12.46 1.15
C LEU A 199 -0.51 12.65 2.24
N SER A 200 -0.18 13.91 2.55
CA SER A 200 0.49 14.23 3.82
C SER A 200 -0.51 13.96 4.96
N VAL A 201 -0.18 13.01 5.82
CA VAL A 201 -0.99 12.66 6.99
C VAL A 201 -0.40 13.36 8.22
N PRO A 202 -1.18 14.21 8.92
CA PRO A 202 -0.73 14.81 10.16
C PRO A 202 -0.25 13.75 11.15
N ASN A 203 0.88 13.99 11.81
CA ASN A 203 1.45 13.05 12.80
C ASN A 203 0.68 13.08 14.14
N THR A 204 -0.61 12.77 14.07
CA THR A 204 -1.51 12.63 15.22
C THR A 204 -2.14 11.24 15.15
N GLN A 205 -2.35 10.61 16.31
CA GLN A 205 -2.88 9.25 16.37
C GLN A 205 -4.22 9.11 15.65
N ASP A 206 -5.10 10.10 15.78
CA ASP A 206 -6.42 10.10 15.13
C ASP A 206 -6.31 10.14 13.60
N ALA A 207 -5.45 11.00 13.05
CA ALA A 207 -5.28 11.13 11.60
C ALA A 207 -4.60 9.90 10.99
N LEU A 208 -3.61 9.33 11.67
CA LEU A 208 -2.95 8.08 11.26
C LEU A 208 -3.94 6.91 11.27
N ASN A 209 -4.77 6.79 12.32
CA ASN A 209 -5.81 5.76 12.39
C ASN A 209 -6.88 5.94 11.29
N ALA A 210 -7.34 7.16 11.03
CA ALA A 210 -8.27 7.43 9.95
C ALA A 210 -7.67 7.10 8.57
N SER A 211 -6.40 7.42 8.32
CA SER A 211 -5.70 7.09 7.08
C SER A 211 -5.56 5.57 6.86
N ASP A 212 -5.16 4.82 7.90
CA ASP A 212 -5.06 3.35 7.83
C ASP A 212 -6.44 2.70 7.55
N LEU A 213 -7.49 3.15 8.23
CA LEU A 213 -8.85 2.65 8.00
C LEU A 213 -9.38 3.01 6.62
N LEU A 214 -9.02 4.18 6.08
CA LEU A 214 -9.34 4.56 4.71
C LEU A 214 -8.72 3.56 3.73
N TYR A 215 -7.41 3.32 3.86
CA TYR A 215 -6.71 2.38 2.99
C TYR A 215 -7.34 0.99 3.02
N LYS A 216 -7.60 0.45 4.22
CA LYS A 216 -8.28 -0.84 4.41
C LYS A 216 -9.66 -0.88 3.76
N SER A 217 -10.43 0.21 3.89
CA SER A 217 -11.79 0.28 3.35
C SER A 217 -11.83 0.33 1.82
N VAL A 218 -10.89 1.05 1.21
CA VAL A 218 -10.79 1.18 -0.24
C VAL A 218 -10.29 -0.13 -0.83
N HIS A 219 -9.31 -0.75 -0.19
CA HIS A 219 -8.79 -2.06 -0.58
C HIS A 219 -9.90 -3.14 -0.57
N ALA A 220 -10.64 -3.25 0.53
CA ALA A 220 -11.76 -4.18 0.62
C ALA A 220 -12.83 -3.93 -0.46
N SER A 221 -13.07 -2.65 -0.79
CA SER A 221 -14.00 -2.28 -1.87
C SER A 221 -13.47 -2.70 -3.25
N PHE A 222 -12.16 -2.56 -3.48
CA PHE A 222 -11.51 -3.01 -4.71
C PHE A 222 -11.58 -4.54 -4.87
N THR A 223 -11.37 -5.29 -3.79
CA THR A 223 -11.56 -6.76 -3.78
C THR A 223 -13.01 -7.14 -4.13
N ALA A 224 -14.00 -6.45 -3.55
CA ALA A 224 -15.41 -6.70 -3.87
C ALA A 224 -15.72 -6.44 -5.35
N ASP A 225 -15.23 -5.32 -5.91
CA ASP A 225 -15.39 -5.01 -7.32
C ASP A 225 -14.77 -6.08 -8.21
N GLY A 226 -13.59 -6.61 -7.85
CA GLY A 226 -12.91 -7.68 -8.57
C GLY A 226 -13.79 -8.91 -8.70
N HIS A 227 -14.37 -9.37 -7.58
CA HIS A 227 -15.30 -10.50 -7.59
C HIS A 227 -16.59 -10.24 -8.38
N TYR A 228 -17.13 -9.00 -8.37
CA TYR A 228 -18.26 -8.66 -9.23
C TYR A 228 -17.87 -8.65 -10.72
N SER A 229 -16.67 -8.20 -11.06
CA SER A 229 -16.15 -8.26 -12.43
C SER A 229 -15.96 -9.70 -12.90
N ASP A 230 -15.35 -10.57 -12.08
CA ASP A 230 -15.17 -12.00 -12.39
C ASP A 230 -16.54 -12.68 -12.63
N TRP A 231 -17.49 -12.41 -11.74
CA TRP A 231 -18.86 -12.89 -11.89
C TRP A 231 -19.49 -12.42 -13.21
N LEU A 232 -19.39 -11.14 -13.58
CA LEU A 232 -19.95 -10.62 -14.83
C LEU A 232 -19.24 -11.17 -16.07
N ALA A 233 -17.92 -11.32 -16.03
CA ALA A 233 -17.11 -11.86 -17.12
C ALA A 233 -17.49 -13.32 -17.45
N GLY A 234 -17.87 -14.10 -16.45
CA GLY A 234 -18.38 -15.47 -16.63
C GLY A 234 -19.78 -15.56 -17.25
N ARG A 235 -20.52 -14.46 -17.39
CA ARG A 235 -21.92 -14.48 -17.85
C ARG A 235 -22.08 -14.20 -19.34
N LYS A 236 -22.81 -15.09 -20.00
CA LYS A 236 -23.24 -14.90 -21.40
C LYS A 236 -24.55 -14.11 -21.54
N ARG A 237 -25.39 -14.12 -20.50
CA ARG A 237 -26.73 -13.50 -20.51
C ARG A 237 -26.97 -12.76 -19.19
N CYS A 238 -27.76 -11.70 -19.29
CA CYS A 238 -28.32 -10.99 -18.13
C CYS A 238 -29.37 -11.87 -17.41
N GLY A 239 -29.82 -11.42 -16.24
CA GLY A 239 -30.85 -12.09 -15.45
C GLY A 239 -30.43 -12.35 -14.01
N PRO A 240 -31.32 -12.95 -13.20
CA PRO A 240 -31.00 -13.31 -11.83
C PRO A 240 -29.72 -14.12 -11.72
N PRO A 241 -28.92 -13.91 -10.66
CA PRO A 241 -27.71 -14.68 -10.49
C PRO A 241 -28.07 -16.14 -10.22
N ASP A 242 -27.32 -17.03 -10.84
CA ASP A 242 -27.20 -18.40 -10.37
C ASP A 242 -26.49 -18.39 -9.00
N SER A 243 -26.53 -19.50 -8.26
CA SER A 243 -25.81 -19.61 -6.97
C SER A 243 -24.28 -19.71 -7.15
N SER A 244 -23.66 -18.77 -7.87
CA SER A 244 -22.24 -18.79 -8.19
C SER A 244 -21.36 -18.54 -6.96
N ALA A 245 -20.20 -19.19 -6.94
CA ALA A 245 -19.19 -18.95 -5.91
C ALA A 245 -18.71 -17.49 -5.94
N ASP A 246 -18.52 -16.93 -7.15
CA ASP A 246 -18.02 -15.57 -7.33
C ASP A 246 -18.96 -14.52 -6.75
N LEU A 247 -20.27 -14.67 -6.90
CA LEU A 247 -21.22 -13.71 -6.32
C LEU A 247 -21.28 -13.82 -4.79
N LYS A 248 -21.12 -15.03 -4.24
CA LYS A 248 -21.00 -15.20 -2.78
C LYS A 248 -19.72 -14.54 -2.27
N ALA A 249 -18.60 -14.72 -2.96
CA ALA A 249 -17.33 -14.06 -2.64
C ALA A 249 -17.45 -12.54 -2.74
N ALA A 250 -18.08 -12.03 -3.81
CA ALA A 250 -18.34 -10.59 -3.99
C ALA A 250 -19.13 -10.00 -2.83
N ARG A 251 -20.24 -10.65 -2.42
CA ARG A 251 -21.05 -10.20 -1.28
C ARG A 251 -20.31 -10.28 0.05
N ALA A 252 -19.48 -11.29 0.26
CA ALA A 252 -18.66 -11.41 1.47
C ALA A 252 -17.58 -10.31 1.54
N ALA A 253 -16.92 -10.03 0.42
CA ALA A 253 -15.97 -8.92 0.30
C ALA A 253 -16.67 -7.56 0.49
N ASP A 254 -17.86 -7.38 -0.07
CA ASP A 254 -18.65 -6.15 0.08
C ASP A 254 -19.07 -5.91 1.55
N LEU A 255 -19.50 -6.95 2.27
CA LEU A 255 -19.75 -6.87 3.71
C LEU A 255 -18.50 -6.49 4.52
N THR A 256 -17.34 -6.98 4.10
CA THR A 256 -16.05 -6.61 4.71
C THR A 256 -15.73 -5.14 4.44
N ALA A 257 -15.93 -4.68 3.19
CA ALA A 257 -15.81 -3.28 2.82
C ALA A 257 -16.75 -2.40 3.66
N THR A 258 -18.04 -2.72 3.74
CA THR A 258 -19.00 -1.97 4.58
C THR A 258 -18.55 -1.86 6.04
N ARG A 259 -18.02 -2.95 6.62
CA ARG A 259 -17.54 -2.94 8.01
C ARG A 259 -16.36 -2.00 8.19
N THR A 260 -15.35 -2.09 7.33
CA THR A 260 -14.17 -1.21 7.38
C THR A 260 -14.52 0.25 7.13
N LYS A 261 -15.47 0.53 6.24
CA LYS A 261 -15.99 1.89 6.00
C LYS A 261 -16.68 2.48 7.22
N ARG A 262 -17.46 1.68 7.96
CA ARG A 262 -18.03 2.11 9.27
C ARG A 262 -16.95 2.50 10.27
N MET A 263 -15.88 1.71 10.35
CA MET A 263 -14.75 2.02 11.23
C MET A 263 -14.06 3.31 10.79
N PHE A 264 -13.79 3.47 9.49
CA PHE A 264 -13.22 4.70 8.93
C PHE A 264 -14.05 5.94 9.29
N VAL A 265 -15.36 5.92 8.99
CA VAL A 265 -16.26 7.05 9.26
C VAL A 265 -16.28 7.41 10.75
N THR A 266 -16.24 6.40 11.62
CA THR A 266 -16.16 6.60 13.08
C THR A 266 -14.86 7.31 13.49
N ALA A 267 -13.74 7.01 12.84
CA ALA A 267 -12.45 7.65 13.09
C ALA A 267 -12.32 9.03 12.43
N PHE A 268 -12.89 9.21 11.23
CA PHE A 268 -12.77 10.42 10.42
C PHE A 268 -13.72 11.55 10.87
N ASN A 269 -14.99 11.24 11.16
CA ASN A 269 -16.00 12.26 11.48
C ASN A 269 -15.61 13.18 12.65
N PRO A 270 -14.94 12.71 13.73
CA PRO A 270 -14.44 13.60 14.77
C PRO A 270 -13.39 14.61 14.25
N LEU A 271 -12.57 14.24 13.28
CA LEU A 271 -11.58 15.15 12.66
C LEU A 271 -12.28 16.21 11.80
N ALA A 272 -13.23 15.78 10.97
CA ALA A 272 -14.05 16.69 10.16
C ALA A 272 -14.85 17.68 11.02
N SER A 273 -15.47 17.18 12.10
CA SER A 273 -16.28 18.00 13.02
C SER A 273 -15.47 19.10 13.71
N ARG A 274 -14.19 18.84 14.07
CA ARG A 274 -13.28 19.84 14.65
C ARG A 274 -13.02 21.03 13.71
N LEU A 275 -13.18 20.82 12.40
CA LEU A 275 -12.97 21.83 11.37
C LEU A 275 -14.26 22.43 10.82
N HIS A 276 -15.42 22.02 11.36
CA HIS A 276 -16.75 22.36 10.87
C HIS A 276 -17.05 21.85 9.44
N GLU A 277 -16.40 20.76 9.04
CA GLU A 277 -16.64 20.09 7.76
C GLU A 277 -17.79 19.07 7.83
N ARG A 278 -18.24 18.61 6.66
CA ARG A 278 -19.28 17.57 6.54
C ARG A 278 -18.88 16.29 7.27
N VAL A 279 -19.86 15.64 7.91
CA VAL A 279 -19.70 14.28 8.43
C VAL A 279 -20.37 13.29 7.48
N TRP A 280 -19.82 12.08 7.43
CA TRP A 280 -20.29 11.03 6.55
C TRP A 280 -21.01 9.94 7.33
N SER A 281 -21.94 9.24 6.69
CA SER A 281 -22.39 7.93 7.12
C SER A 281 -21.70 6.82 6.32
N ALA A 282 -21.66 5.61 6.88
CA ALA A 282 -21.08 4.46 6.18
C ALA A 282 -21.95 3.92 5.02
N ASP A 283 -23.19 4.38 4.95
CA ASP A 283 -24.07 4.07 3.82
C ASP A 283 -23.80 5.04 2.65
N GLU A 284 -23.35 6.27 2.95
CA GLU A 284 -22.84 7.22 1.97
C GLU A 284 -21.42 6.85 1.49
N PHE A 285 -20.47 6.64 2.40
CA PHE A 285 -19.10 6.24 2.04
C PHE A 285 -19.00 4.74 1.88
#